data_AF-A0A2M8BNZ2-F1
#
_entry.id   AF-A0A2M8BNZ2-F1
#
_cell.length_a   1.000
_cell.length_b   1.000
_cell.length_c   1.000
_cell.angle_alpha   90.00
_cell.angle_beta   90.00
_cell.angle_gamma   90.00
#
_symmetry.space_group_name_H-M   'P 1'
#
loop_
_entity.id
_entity.type
_entity.pdbx_description
1 polymer ?
#
loop_
_entity_poly.entity_id
_entity_poly.type
_entity_poly.pdbx_seq_one_letter_code
_entity_poly.pdbx_strand_id
1 'polypeptide(L)'
;MRNCPRLLFVLFALLLACGPPTPTKELPAKSEAAPIAASESVTEDVVGPEKQEPAVQTGPMASHAELVERRGQEYSHAEMQLEGLERDVMAYHTQYGEYPRRAEDLVETPDGFKLIFEVPKDPWGERWTMKRSGEGATITSAGPDSIPQDADDISLSIPGGQPQYVRMEPKLSEQKSLAELDLHDSIKLTTLQLQNLNVAVMAYRLQYGHYPQRLEDLINTPDGFKLIEEVPKDMWEQELALQQSGSSVTISSAGPDRAHNTEDDISTTMTVE
;
A
#
# COMPACT_ATOMS: atom_id res chain seq x y z
N MET A 1 -22.50 -7.56 54.49
CA MET A 1 -21.66 -6.57 55.22
C MET A 1 -20.87 -5.82 54.16
N ARG A 2 -21.35 -4.65 53.73
CA ARG A 2 -20.91 -3.30 54.15
C ARG A 2 -19.47 -2.98 53.69
N ASN A 3 -19.32 -2.23 52.59
CA ASN A 3 -18.98 -0.80 52.62
C ASN A 3 -18.66 -0.22 51.23
N CYS A 4 -19.49 0.74 50.80
CA CYS A 4 -19.11 1.82 49.88
C CYS A 4 -18.34 2.91 50.65
N PRO A 5 -17.63 3.79 49.93
CA PRO A 5 -18.01 5.20 50.07
C PRO A 5 -18.16 5.92 48.72
N ARG A 6 -19.24 6.70 48.68
CA ARG A 6 -19.52 7.80 47.76
C ARG A 6 -18.73 9.03 48.20
N LEU A 7 -18.15 9.76 47.25
CA LEU A 7 -17.83 11.21 47.32
C LEU A 7 -17.90 11.70 45.86
N LEU A 8 -18.89 12.45 45.37
CA LEU A 8 -19.41 13.78 45.73
C LEU A 8 -18.44 14.92 45.41
N PHE A 9 -18.53 15.44 44.18
CA PHE A 9 -18.17 16.81 43.76
C PHE A 9 -19.18 17.20 42.65
N VAL A 10 -20.28 17.89 42.98
CA VAL A 10 -20.43 19.37 42.94
C VAL A 10 -20.17 19.91 41.53
N LEU A 11 -21.20 20.02 40.69
CA LEU A 11 -22.04 21.22 40.50
C LEU A 11 -21.22 22.47 40.07
N PHE A 12 -21.09 22.68 38.76
CA PHE A 12 -20.83 24.00 38.19
C PHE A 12 -21.76 24.21 37.00
N ALA A 13 -22.94 24.72 37.32
CA ALA A 13 -23.85 25.35 36.38
C ALA A 13 -23.74 26.87 36.57
N LEU A 14 -24.13 27.61 35.52
CA LEU A 14 -24.22 29.07 35.39
C LEU A 14 -22.93 29.82 35.03
N LEU A 15 -22.90 30.41 33.81
CA LEU A 15 -23.01 31.86 33.61
C LEU A 15 -22.93 32.24 32.10
N LEU A 16 -23.97 32.95 31.65
CA LEU A 16 -23.97 34.08 30.67
C LEU A 16 -23.65 33.73 29.19
N ALA A 17 -24.59 33.77 28.23
CA ALA A 17 -25.44 34.88 27.78
C ALA A 17 -24.66 36.17 27.44
N CYS A 18 -24.26 36.32 26.16
CA CYS A 18 -24.13 37.60 25.44
C CYS A 18 -23.76 37.36 23.95
N GLY A 19 -24.72 37.47 23.03
CA GLY A 19 -24.46 38.01 21.67
C GLY A 19 -24.32 39.54 21.77
N PRO A 20 -23.75 40.28 20.79
CA PRO A 20 -24.21 40.40 19.39
C PRO A 20 -23.02 40.73 18.42
N PRO A 21 -23.12 41.46 17.28
CA PRO A 21 -24.20 41.73 16.31
C PRO A 21 -23.86 41.31 14.86
N THR A 22 -24.88 41.21 14.01
CA THR A 22 -24.77 41.16 12.54
C THR A 22 -24.28 42.50 11.95
N PRO A 23 -23.25 42.51 11.08
CA PRO A 23 -23.04 43.63 10.18
C PRO A 23 -23.92 43.50 8.92
N THR A 24 -24.64 44.58 8.69
CA THR A 24 -25.54 44.85 7.56
C THR A 24 -24.78 45.63 6.49
N LYS A 25 -25.04 45.33 5.21
CA LYS A 25 -24.71 46.13 4.00
C LYS A 25 -23.20 46.25 3.71
N GLU A 26 -22.73 46.24 2.46
CA GLU A 26 -23.11 47.16 1.40
C GLU A 26 -22.55 46.64 0.05
N LEU A 27 -23.40 46.60 -0.99
CA LEU A 27 -22.97 46.58 -2.39
C LEU A 27 -22.48 47.99 -2.76
N PRO A 28 -21.44 48.11 -3.59
CA PRO A 28 -21.63 48.96 -4.77
C PRO A 28 -21.02 48.41 -6.07
N ALA A 29 -21.77 48.68 -7.15
CA ALA A 29 -21.36 49.13 -8.49
C ALA A 29 -20.18 48.41 -9.18
N LYS A 30 -20.41 47.71 -10.30
CA LYS A 30 -20.59 48.27 -11.65
C LYS A 30 -19.42 49.19 -12.07
N SER A 31 -18.47 48.61 -12.81
CA SER A 31 -17.50 49.29 -13.68
C SER A 31 -17.23 48.31 -14.82
N GLU A 32 -17.94 48.42 -15.94
CA GLU A 32 -17.57 49.23 -17.11
C GLU A 32 -16.49 48.53 -17.95
N ALA A 33 -16.94 48.05 -19.11
CA ALA A 33 -16.16 47.43 -20.15
C ALA A 33 -15.31 48.47 -20.89
N ALA A 34 -14.11 48.08 -21.30
CA ALA A 34 -13.40 48.70 -22.41
C ALA A 34 -12.83 47.61 -23.33
N PRO A 35 -13.03 47.72 -24.66
CA PRO A 35 -12.43 46.82 -25.64
C PRO A 35 -11.02 47.32 -26.00
N ILE A 36 -10.00 46.48 -25.86
CA ILE A 36 -8.66 46.79 -26.38
C ILE A 36 -8.44 45.97 -27.65
N ALA A 37 -8.51 46.72 -28.75
CA ALA A 37 -7.67 46.71 -29.94
C ALA A 37 -7.06 45.38 -30.41
N ALA A 38 -7.45 45.04 -31.63
CA ALA A 38 -6.72 44.19 -32.56
C ALA A 38 -5.23 44.56 -32.63
N SER A 39 -4.38 43.53 -32.67
CA SER A 39 -2.97 43.64 -33.07
C SER A 39 -2.67 42.52 -34.05
N GLU A 40 -2.62 42.97 -35.30
CA GLU A 40 -1.74 42.57 -36.41
C GLU A 40 -1.12 41.18 -36.40
N SER A 41 -1.56 40.41 -37.39
CA SER A 41 -0.93 39.23 -37.95
C SER A 41 0.47 39.55 -38.51
N VAL A 42 1.51 39.02 -37.87
CA VAL A 42 2.83 38.82 -38.49
C VAL A 42 2.98 37.33 -38.75
N THR A 43 2.81 36.93 -40.01
CA THR A 43 3.17 35.61 -40.52
C THR A 43 4.67 35.62 -40.82
N GLU A 44 5.50 35.22 -39.86
CA GLU A 44 6.86 34.78 -40.14
C GLU A 44 6.83 33.27 -40.41
N ASP A 45 7.00 32.91 -41.68
CA ASP A 45 7.31 31.55 -42.14
C ASP A 45 8.70 31.15 -41.61
N VAL A 46 8.75 30.68 -40.36
CA VAL A 46 9.93 30.01 -39.81
C VAL A 46 9.86 28.54 -40.22
N VAL A 47 10.62 28.20 -41.26
CA VAL A 47 10.97 26.84 -41.64
C VAL A 47 11.73 26.21 -40.46
N GLY A 48 10.98 25.53 -39.58
CA GLY A 48 11.53 24.84 -38.42
C GLY A 48 12.38 23.64 -38.82
N PRO A 49 13.46 23.34 -38.08
CA PRO A 49 14.33 22.21 -38.35
C PRO A 49 13.52 20.90 -38.31
N GLU A 50 13.73 20.10 -39.35
CA GLU A 50 13.20 18.74 -39.53
C GLU A 50 13.32 17.96 -38.22
N LYS A 51 12.17 17.70 -37.60
CA LYS A 51 12.02 17.03 -36.31
C LYS A 51 12.50 15.59 -36.50
N GLN A 52 13.79 15.34 -36.26
CA GLN A 52 14.34 13.99 -36.22
C GLN A 52 13.51 13.17 -35.23
N GLU A 53 12.72 12.24 -35.76
CA GLU A 53 11.96 11.29 -34.94
C GLU A 53 12.96 10.48 -34.11
N PRO A 54 12.87 10.50 -32.78
CA PRO A 54 13.79 9.74 -31.95
C PRO A 54 13.62 8.26 -32.28
N ALA A 55 14.71 7.62 -32.67
CA ALA A 55 14.75 6.19 -32.94
C ALA A 55 14.18 5.44 -31.72
N VAL A 56 13.07 4.72 -31.93
CA VAL A 56 12.41 3.92 -30.91
C VAL A 56 13.38 2.83 -30.45
N GLN A 57 14.05 3.04 -29.31
CA GLN A 57 14.88 2.04 -28.68
C GLN A 57 13.98 0.92 -28.15
N THR A 58 14.03 -0.23 -28.81
CA THR A 58 13.40 -1.47 -28.34
C THR A 58 14.26 -2.09 -27.24
N GLY A 59 14.10 -1.57 -26.02
CA GLY A 59 14.66 -2.20 -24.83
C GLY A 59 14.03 -3.56 -24.56
N PRO A 60 14.71 -4.45 -23.80
CA PRO A 60 14.11 -5.71 -23.35
C PRO A 60 12.81 -5.41 -22.59
N MET A 61 11.75 -6.14 -22.90
CA MET A 61 10.49 -5.99 -22.18
C MET A 61 10.71 -6.40 -20.72
N ALA A 62 10.37 -5.49 -19.79
CA ALA A 62 10.37 -5.79 -18.36
C ALA A 62 9.55 -7.04 -18.09
N SER A 63 10.02 -7.88 -17.17
CA SER A 63 9.27 -9.08 -16.79
C SER A 63 7.96 -8.70 -16.11
N HIS A 64 6.95 -9.59 -16.15
CA HIS A 64 5.68 -9.34 -15.46
C HIS A 64 5.88 -9.09 -13.96
N ALA A 65 6.78 -9.83 -13.30
CA ALA A 65 7.08 -9.65 -11.88
C ALA A 65 7.66 -8.26 -11.59
N GLU A 66 8.56 -7.77 -12.45
CA GLU A 66 9.14 -6.43 -12.33
C GLU A 66 8.10 -5.33 -12.53
N LEU A 67 7.13 -5.52 -13.44
CA LEU A 67 6.00 -4.60 -13.62
C LEU A 67 5.11 -4.55 -12.36
N VAL A 68 4.87 -5.69 -11.72
CA VAL A 68 4.08 -5.77 -10.48
C VAL A 68 4.81 -5.06 -9.32
N GLU A 69 6.10 -5.32 -9.14
CA GLU A 69 6.91 -4.67 -8.11
C GLU A 69 6.98 -3.16 -8.31
N ARG A 70 7.21 -2.72 -9.55
CA ARG A 70 7.22 -1.30 -9.92
C ARG A 70 5.90 -0.61 -9.60
N ARG A 71 4.77 -1.25 -9.92
CA ARG A 71 3.45 -0.72 -9.55
C ARG A 71 3.33 -0.56 -8.04
N GLY A 72 3.72 -1.57 -7.27
CA GLY A 72 3.70 -1.50 -5.80
C GLY A 72 4.51 -0.30 -5.25
N GLN A 73 5.69 -0.03 -5.83
CA GLN A 73 6.50 1.12 -5.46
C GLN A 73 5.83 2.46 -5.83
N GLU A 74 5.19 2.55 -6.99
CA GLU A 74 4.44 3.74 -7.42
C GLU A 74 3.27 4.04 -6.48
N TYR A 75 2.48 3.04 -6.08
CA TYR A 75 1.40 3.22 -5.09
C TYR A 75 1.94 3.67 -3.73
N SER A 76 3.02 3.05 -3.24
CA SER A 76 3.64 3.46 -1.97
C SER A 76 4.14 4.91 -2.00
N HIS A 77 4.68 5.36 -3.13
CA HIS A 77 5.07 6.76 -3.31
C HIS A 77 3.86 7.70 -3.32
N ALA A 78 2.76 7.31 -3.97
CA ALA A 78 1.51 8.09 -3.97
C ALA A 78 0.94 8.26 -2.56
N GLU A 79 0.95 7.20 -1.75
CA GLU A 79 0.50 7.25 -0.35
C GLU A 79 1.35 8.21 0.50
N MET A 80 2.69 8.17 0.35
CA MET A 80 3.59 9.09 1.06
C MET A 80 3.35 10.56 0.68
N GLN A 81 3.05 10.83 -0.60
CA GLN A 81 2.70 12.18 -1.05
C GLN A 81 1.35 12.64 -0.49
N LEU A 82 0.36 11.74 -0.40
CA LEU A 82 -0.94 12.03 0.22
C LEU A 82 -0.79 12.42 1.69
N GLU A 83 0.02 11.70 2.46
CA GLU A 83 0.32 12.05 3.85
C GLU A 83 1.06 13.41 3.99
N GLY A 84 1.87 13.77 2.99
CA GLY A 84 2.45 15.11 2.87
C GLY A 84 1.37 16.18 2.72
N LEU A 85 0.53 16.02 1.69
CA LEU A 85 -0.55 16.94 1.38
C LEU A 85 -1.58 17.06 2.51
N GLU A 86 -1.86 15.98 3.23
CA GLU A 86 -2.74 16.00 4.41
C GLU A 86 -2.27 17.02 5.44
N ARG A 87 -0.97 16.99 5.77
CA ARG A 87 -0.38 17.90 6.75
C ARG A 87 -0.49 19.36 6.30
N ASP A 88 -0.26 19.62 5.01
CA ASP A 88 -0.36 20.95 4.44
C ASP A 88 -1.81 21.46 4.41
N VAL A 89 -2.76 20.59 4.07
CA VAL A 89 -4.20 20.90 4.12
C VAL A 89 -4.66 21.19 5.55
N MET A 90 -4.20 20.41 6.53
CA MET A 90 -4.51 20.64 7.94
C MET A 90 -3.87 21.94 8.45
N ALA A 91 -2.67 22.29 7.99
CA ALA A 91 -2.03 23.57 8.29
C ALA A 91 -2.86 24.74 7.71
N TYR A 92 -3.30 24.62 6.46
CA TYR A 92 -4.19 25.59 5.82
C TYR A 92 -5.47 25.79 6.63
N HIS A 93 -6.16 24.70 6.98
CA HIS A 93 -7.39 24.76 7.78
C HIS A 93 -7.15 25.39 9.16
N THR A 94 -6.04 25.06 9.82
CA THR A 94 -5.67 25.64 11.12
C THR A 94 -5.45 27.15 11.03
N GLN A 95 -4.82 27.63 9.94
CA GLN A 95 -4.49 29.03 9.75
C GLN A 95 -5.67 29.89 9.29
N TYR A 96 -6.49 29.38 8.36
CA TYR A 96 -7.55 30.17 7.72
C TYR A 96 -8.97 29.80 8.18
N GLY A 97 -9.13 28.73 8.97
CA GLY A 97 -10.43 28.28 9.50
C GLY A 97 -11.34 27.62 8.47
N GLU A 98 -10.87 27.39 7.24
CA GLU A 98 -11.57 26.64 6.21
C GLU A 98 -10.60 25.73 5.45
N TYR A 99 -11.10 24.60 4.94
CA TYR A 99 -10.31 23.73 4.07
C TYR A 99 -10.13 24.36 2.68
N PRO A 100 -8.97 24.12 2.02
CA PRO A 100 -8.70 24.58 0.67
C PRO A 100 -9.73 23.98 -0.33
N ARG A 101 -10.06 24.74 -1.38
CA ARG A 101 -11.04 24.32 -2.39
C ARG A 101 -10.40 23.53 -3.52
N ARG A 102 -9.11 23.76 -3.75
CA ARG A 102 -8.25 23.11 -4.73
C ARG A 102 -6.83 23.01 -4.18
N ALA A 103 -6.01 22.12 -4.72
CA ALA A 103 -4.64 21.93 -4.26
C ALA A 103 -3.78 23.20 -4.45
N GLU A 104 -4.06 24.01 -5.49
CA GLU A 104 -3.38 25.28 -5.75
C GLU A 104 -3.54 26.31 -4.61
N ASP A 105 -4.60 26.21 -3.80
CA ASP A 105 -4.81 27.13 -2.68
C ASP A 105 -3.73 26.96 -1.59
N LEU A 106 -3.02 25.82 -1.56
CA LEU A 106 -1.86 25.61 -0.69
C LEU A 106 -0.62 26.43 -1.14
N VAL A 107 -0.55 26.77 -2.43
CA VAL A 107 0.51 27.61 -3.02
C VAL A 107 0.06 29.08 -3.04
N GLU A 108 -1.21 29.32 -3.34
CA GLU A 108 -1.83 30.64 -3.51
C GLU A 108 -2.75 30.98 -2.31
N THR A 109 -2.15 31.14 -1.14
CA THR A 109 -2.91 31.43 0.08
C THR A 109 -3.48 32.86 0.11
N PRO A 110 -4.54 33.13 0.90
CA PRO A 110 -5.19 34.44 0.97
C PRO A 110 -4.29 35.60 1.43
N ASP A 111 -3.27 35.30 2.25
CA ASP A 111 -2.30 36.27 2.77
C ASP A 111 -1.01 36.33 1.93
N GLY A 112 -0.92 35.54 0.86
CA GLY A 112 0.26 35.41 0.00
C GLY A 112 1.40 34.60 0.61
N PHE A 113 1.22 34.00 1.80
CA PHE A 113 2.20 33.11 2.41
C PHE A 113 2.09 31.70 1.84
N LYS A 114 3.04 31.28 1.01
CA LYS A 114 3.01 29.93 0.42
C LYS A 114 3.25 28.86 1.49
N LEU A 115 2.28 27.97 1.72
CA LEU A 115 2.47 26.80 2.60
C LEU A 115 3.38 25.76 1.93
N ILE A 116 3.19 25.57 0.63
CA ILE A 116 4.06 24.76 -0.21
C ILE A 116 4.51 25.57 -1.43
N PHE A 117 5.71 25.26 -1.95
CA PHE A 117 6.26 25.97 -3.11
C PHE A 117 5.56 25.61 -4.41
N GLU A 118 5.23 24.33 -4.57
CA GLU A 118 4.57 23.75 -5.72
C GLU A 118 3.75 22.55 -5.26
N VAL A 119 2.58 22.33 -5.86
CA VAL A 119 1.80 21.12 -5.62
C VAL A 119 2.53 19.95 -6.30
N PRO A 120 2.94 18.90 -5.57
CA PRO A 120 3.56 17.74 -6.19
C PRO A 120 2.62 17.11 -7.22
N LYS A 121 3.18 16.49 -8.26
CA LYS A 121 2.41 15.59 -9.13
C LYS A 121 2.40 14.20 -8.51
N ASP A 122 1.36 13.44 -8.79
CA ASP A 122 1.34 12.03 -8.44
C ASP A 122 2.44 11.24 -9.19
N PRO A 123 2.74 10.00 -8.79
CA PRO A 123 3.78 9.19 -9.44
C PRO A 123 3.56 8.92 -10.93
N TRP A 124 2.33 9.10 -11.43
CA TRP A 124 1.96 8.92 -12.84
C TRP A 124 1.99 10.23 -13.64
N GLY A 125 2.29 11.35 -12.97
CA GLY A 125 2.54 12.65 -13.59
C GLY A 125 1.31 13.57 -13.64
N GLU A 126 0.19 13.12 -13.08
CA GLU A 126 -1.06 13.86 -13.00
C GLU A 126 -1.11 14.76 -11.76
N ARG A 127 -2.03 15.73 -11.78
CA ARG A 127 -2.23 16.64 -10.65
C ARG A 127 -3.21 16.03 -9.66
N TRP A 128 -2.90 16.16 -8.37
CA TRP A 128 -3.86 15.86 -7.31
C TRP A 128 -5.10 16.76 -7.42
N THR A 129 -6.27 16.14 -7.43
CA THR A 129 -7.54 16.84 -7.35
C THR A 129 -7.97 16.95 -5.91
N MET A 130 -8.59 18.07 -5.55
CA MET A 130 -9.08 18.29 -4.20
C MET A 130 -10.51 18.78 -4.23
N LYS A 131 -11.35 18.23 -3.36
CA LYS A 131 -12.75 18.58 -3.24
C LYS A 131 -13.11 18.83 -1.79
N ARG A 132 -13.48 20.07 -1.48
CA ARG A 132 -14.04 20.42 -0.18
C ARG A 132 -15.42 19.79 0.01
N SER A 133 -15.65 19.15 1.15
CA SER A 133 -16.92 18.50 1.49
C SER A 133 -17.33 18.83 2.93
N GLY A 134 -18.27 19.76 3.09
CA GLY A 134 -18.74 20.20 4.40
C GLY A 134 -17.61 20.74 5.27
N GLU A 135 -17.34 20.04 6.37
CA GLU A 135 -16.28 20.37 7.33
C GLU A 135 -14.93 19.75 6.97
N GLY A 136 -14.80 19.02 5.85
CA GLY A 136 -13.54 18.36 5.47
C GLY A 136 -13.13 18.60 4.01
N ALA A 137 -12.12 17.86 3.57
CA ALA A 137 -11.65 17.85 2.18
C ALA A 137 -11.26 16.44 1.75
N THR A 138 -11.45 16.12 0.48
CA THR A 138 -10.96 14.87 -0.12
C THR A 138 -9.88 15.22 -1.14
N ILE A 139 -8.74 14.54 -1.06
CA ILE A 139 -7.64 14.60 -2.04
C ILE A 139 -7.72 13.33 -2.88
N THR A 140 -7.58 13.42 -4.20
CA THR A 140 -7.73 12.27 -5.11
C THR A 140 -6.70 12.33 -6.24
N SER A 141 -5.98 11.23 -6.47
CA SER A 141 -5.23 10.96 -7.71
C SER A 141 -6.05 10.03 -8.60
N ALA A 142 -5.98 10.25 -9.91
CA ALA A 142 -6.62 9.41 -10.92
C ALA A 142 -5.87 8.08 -11.16
N GLY A 143 -4.77 7.83 -10.45
CA GLY A 143 -4.04 6.57 -10.57
C GLY A 143 -3.29 6.39 -11.90
N PRO A 144 -2.84 5.16 -12.20
CA PRO A 144 -2.03 4.85 -13.38
C PRO A 144 -2.72 5.07 -14.72
N ASP A 145 -4.05 4.95 -14.80
CA ASP A 145 -4.80 5.08 -16.05
C ASP A 145 -5.17 6.55 -16.37
N SER A 146 -4.97 7.45 -15.40
CA SER A 146 -5.32 8.87 -15.50
C SER A 146 -6.82 9.12 -15.76
N ILE A 147 -7.69 8.15 -15.43
CA ILE A 147 -9.14 8.25 -15.59
C ILE A 147 -9.74 8.56 -14.21
N PRO A 148 -10.17 9.80 -13.95
CA PRO A 148 -10.72 10.13 -12.64
C PRO A 148 -12.06 9.42 -12.41
N GLN A 149 -12.33 9.12 -11.14
CA GLN A 149 -13.51 8.41 -10.63
C GLN A 149 -13.61 6.96 -11.08
N ASP A 150 -12.49 6.29 -11.38
CA ASP A 150 -12.46 4.85 -11.61
C ASP A 150 -11.93 4.08 -10.39
N ALA A 151 -11.75 2.77 -10.55
CA ALA A 151 -11.26 1.87 -9.51
C ALA A 151 -9.82 2.15 -9.08
N ASP A 152 -9.03 2.76 -9.95
CA ASP A 152 -7.61 3.04 -9.73
C ASP A 152 -7.38 4.36 -8.96
N ASP A 153 -8.46 5.12 -8.68
CA ASP A 153 -8.41 6.35 -7.91
C ASP A 153 -7.96 6.10 -6.47
N ILE A 154 -6.91 6.81 -6.06
CA ILE A 154 -6.46 6.84 -4.68
C ILE A 154 -6.99 8.11 -4.04
N SER A 155 -7.83 7.97 -3.03
CA SER A 155 -8.41 9.11 -2.32
C SER A 155 -8.11 9.11 -0.83
N LEU A 156 -7.78 10.29 -0.31
CA LEU A 156 -7.65 10.55 1.12
C LEU A 156 -8.74 11.52 1.54
N SER A 157 -9.61 11.08 2.45
CA SER A 157 -10.65 11.94 3.03
C SER A 157 -10.17 12.50 4.36
N ILE A 158 -9.93 13.80 4.39
CA ILE A 158 -9.57 14.56 5.58
C ILE A 158 -10.87 14.99 6.26
N PRO A 159 -11.21 14.39 7.40
CA PRO A 159 -12.46 14.66 8.09
C PRO A 159 -12.46 16.05 8.72
N GLY A 160 -13.63 16.69 8.74
CA GLY A 160 -13.90 17.78 9.68
C GLY A 160 -14.16 17.34 11.13
N GLY A 161 -14.20 16.02 11.34
CA GLY A 161 -14.38 15.35 12.62
C GLY A 161 -14.35 13.84 12.43
N GLN A 162 -13.31 13.19 12.99
CA GLN A 162 -12.99 11.74 12.97
C GLN A 162 -12.58 11.15 11.60
N PRO A 163 -11.32 10.68 11.43
CA PRO A 163 -10.85 10.12 10.16
C PRO A 163 -11.60 8.85 9.81
N GLN A 164 -12.20 8.84 8.62
CA GLN A 164 -12.67 7.63 7.98
C GLN A 164 -11.80 7.39 6.76
N TYR A 165 -10.83 6.49 6.93
CA TYR A 165 -10.17 5.86 5.80
C TYR A 165 -11.22 5.02 5.07
N VAL A 166 -11.79 5.55 4.01
CA VAL A 166 -12.57 4.75 3.06
C VAL A 166 -11.55 4.10 2.13
N ARG A 167 -10.92 3.02 2.60
CA ARG A 167 -10.21 2.11 1.69
C ARG A 167 -11.30 1.54 0.77
N MET A 168 -11.31 1.95 -0.50
CA MET A 168 -12.18 1.29 -1.46
C MET A 168 -11.78 -0.18 -1.47
N GLU A 169 -12.65 -1.05 -0.99
CA GLU A 169 -12.33 -2.48 -1.00
C GLU A 169 -12.11 -2.90 -2.45
N PRO A 170 -11.00 -3.59 -2.76
CA PRO A 170 -10.75 -4.08 -4.10
C PRO A 170 -11.96 -4.88 -4.57
N LYS A 171 -12.43 -4.63 -5.80
CA LYS A 171 -13.57 -5.36 -6.36
C LYS A 171 -13.29 -6.86 -6.24
N LEU A 172 -14.32 -7.68 -6.03
CA LEU A 172 -14.22 -9.14 -5.81
C LEU A 172 -13.31 -9.88 -6.83
N SER A 173 -13.13 -9.32 -8.03
CA SER A 173 -12.20 -9.79 -9.06
C SER A 173 -10.71 -9.68 -8.67
N GLU A 174 -10.32 -8.69 -7.88
CA GLU A 174 -8.95 -8.47 -7.40
C GLU A 174 -8.67 -9.21 -6.08
N GLN A 175 -9.70 -9.44 -5.25
CA GLN A 175 -9.56 -10.31 -4.08
C GLN A 175 -9.15 -11.74 -4.49
N LYS A 176 -9.61 -12.20 -5.66
CA LYS A 176 -9.20 -13.48 -6.22
C LYS A 176 -7.73 -13.50 -6.62
N SER A 177 -7.22 -12.42 -7.21
CA SER A 177 -5.80 -12.34 -7.57
C SER A 177 -4.89 -12.26 -6.35
N LEU A 178 -5.35 -11.66 -5.24
CA LEU A 178 -4.55 -11.61 -4.01
C LEU A 178 -4.46 -13.00 -3.35
N ALA A 179 -5.56 -13.75 -3.29
CA ALA A 179 -5.56 -15.12 -2.79
C ALA A 179 -4.71 -16.08 -3.66
N GLU A 180 -4.71 -15.88 -4.98
CA GLU A 180 -3.84 -16.64 -5.90
C GLU A 180 -2.36 -16.26 -5.74
N LEU A 181 -2.06 -14.99 -5.42
CA LEU A 181 -0.69 -14.53 -5.12
C LEU A 181 -0.16 -15.17 -3.83
N ASP A 182 -0.99 -15.15 -2.77
CA ASP A 182 -0.64 -15.73 -1.46
C ASP A 182 -0.36 -17.24 -1.56
N LEU A 183 -1.09 -17.94 -2.44
CA LEU A 183 -0.89 -19.37 -2.70
C LEU A 183 0.49 -19.65 -3.30
N HIS A 184 0.88 -18.89 -4.33
CA HIS A 184 2.16 -19.08 -5.02
C HIS A 184 3.35 -18.85 -4.09
N ASP A 185 3.29 -17.80 -3.27
CA ASP A 185 4.36 -17.50 -2.33
C ASP A 185 4.41 -18.52 -1.17
N SER A 186 3.26 -19.03 -0.73
CA SER A 186 3.20 -20.14 0.25
C SER A 186 3.84 -21.42 -0.29
N ILE A 187 3.60 -21.75 -1.57
CA ILE A 187 4.23 -22.92 -2.23
C ILE A 187 5.75 -22.75 -2.30
N LYS A 188 6.24 -21.56 -2.68
CA LYS A 188 7.68 -21.28 -2.73
C LYS A 188 8.35 -21.37 -1.37
N LEU A 189 7.75 -20.77 -0.35
CA LEU A 189 8.28 -20.78 1.02
C LEU A 189 8.35 -22.22 1.55
N THR A 190 7.28 -23.00 1.33
CA THR A 190 7.26 -24.43 1.69
C THR A 190 8.36 -25.20 0.95
N THR A 191 8.55 -24.94 -0.35
CA THR A 191 9.62 -25.58 -1.15
C THR A 191 11.01 -25.28 -0.58
N LEU A 192 11.27 -24.03 -0.21
CA LEU A 192 12.55 -23.61 0.39
C LEU A 192 12.76 -24.27 1.76
N GLN A 193 11.71 -24.35 2.58
CA GLN A 193 11.76 -25.04 3.87
C GLN A 193 12.09 -26.53 3.70
N LEU A 194 11.49 -27.22 2.73
CA LEU A 194 11.79 -28.61 2.42
C LEU A 194 13.25 -28.80 1.96
N GLN A 195 13.79 -27.86 1.17
CA GLN A 195 15.20 -27.88 0.77
C GLN A 195 16.14 -27.69 1.96
N ASN A 196 15.81 -26.81 2.91
CA ASN A 196 16.60 -26.64 4.13
C ASN A 196 16.59 -27.91 5.00
N LEU A 197 15.45 -28.59 5.11
CA LEU A 197 15.36 -29.87 5.81
C LEU A 197 16.17 -30.98 5.13
N ASN A 198 16.24 -31.00 3.79
CA ASN A 198 17.11 -31.93 3.09
C ASN A 198 18.58 -31.79 3.53
N VAL A 199 19.06 -30.56 3.75
CA VAL A 199 20.44 -30.33 4.23
C VAL A 199 20.64 -30.97 5.62
N ALA A 200 19.67 -30.83 6.53
CA ALA A 200 19.73 -31.47 7.84
C ALA A 200 19.69 -33.00 7.74
N VAL A 201 18.84 -33.57 6.87
CA VAL A 201 18.78 -35.01 6.61
C VAL A 201 20.09 -35.54 6.01
N MET A 202 20.72 -34.78 5.11
CA MET A 202 22.05 -35.09 4.59
C MET A 202 23.10 -35.11 5.69
N ALA A 203 23.13 -34.07 6.54
CA ALA A 203 24.06 -33.99 7.66
C ALA A 203 23.89 -35.18 8.61
N TYR A 204 22.65 -35.55 8.94
CA TYR A 204 22.34 -36.73 9.74
C TYR A 204 22.94 -37.99 9.12
N ARG A 205 22.70 -38.23 7.82
CA ARG A 205 23.26 -39.40 7.14
C ARG A 205 24.79 -39.40 7.13
N LEU A 206 25.42 -38.27 6.86
CA LEU A 206 26.88 -38.17 6.83
C LEU A 206 27.49 -38.50 8.20
N GLN A 207 26.83 -38.10 9.28
CA GLN A 207 27.30 -38.32 10.65
C GLN A 207 27.02 -39.74 11.16
N TYR A 208 25.85 -40.30 10.87
CA TYR A 208 25.38 -41.58 11.45
C TYR A 208 25.41 -42.77 10.47
N GLY A 209 25.68 -42.54 9.19
CA GLY A 209 25.77 -43.57 8.16
C GLY A 209 24.42 -44.11 7.66
N HIS A 210 23.30 -43.62 8.19
CA HIS A 210 21.94 -43.96 7.75
C HIS A 210 21.02 -42.74 7.79
N TYR A 211 19.92 -42.78 7.04
CA TYR A 211 18.90 -41.73 7.08
C TYR A 211 18.13 -41.74 8.41
N PRO A 212 17.56 -40.60 8.83
CA PRO A 212 16.61 -40.56 9.94
C PRO A 212 15.34 -41.36 9.58
N GLN A 213 14.74 -42.02 10.57
CA GLN A 213 13.47 -42.74 10.37
C GLN A 213 12.26 -41.79 10.46
N ARG A 214 12.40 -40.71 11.23
CA ARG A 214 11.40 -39.65 11.41
C ARG A 214 12.08 -38.29 11.49
N LEU A 215 11.35 -37.20 11.23
CA LEU A 215 11.94 -35.85 11.28
C LEU A 215 12.41 -35.47 12.70
N GLU A 216 11.80 -36.04 13.74
CA GLU A 216 12.18 -35.82 15.13
C GLU A 216 13.58 -36.35 15.48
N ASP A 217 14.11 -37.29 14.68
CA ASP A 217 15.47 -37.80 14.85
C ASP A 217 16.52 -36.70 14.58
N LEU A 218 16.17 -35.66 13.81
CA LEU A 218 17.02 -34.49 13.58
C LEU A 218 17.17 -33.61 14.83
N ILE A 219 16.21 -33.69 15.76
CA ILE A 219 16.25 -33.02 17.07
C ILE A 219 16.89 -33.95 18.10
N ASN A 220 16.46 -35.22 18.12
CA ASN A 220 16.85 -36.21 19.13
C ASN A 220 17.91 -37.16 18.60
N THR A 221 19.05 -36.61 18.22
CA THR A 221 20.17 -37.39 17.71
C THR A 221 20.79 -38.31 18.78
N PRO A 222 21.43 -39.43 18.39
CA PRO A 222 22.02 -40.39 19.33
C PRO A 222 23.11 -39.80 20.26
N ASP A 223 23.80 -38.74 19.83
CA ASP A 223 24.85 -38.06 20.59
C ASP A 223 24.34 -36.85 21.39
N GLY A 224 23.05 -36.52 21.26
CA GLY A 224 22.43 -35.34 21.86
C GLY A 224 22.73 -34.02 21.15
N PHE A 225 23.44 -34.03 20.02
CA PHE A 225 23.68 -32.85 19.19
C PHE A 225 22.50 -32.59 18.25
N LYS A 226 21.72 -31.54 18.53
CA LYS A 226 20.59 -31.16 17.68
C LYS A 226 21.07 -30.65 16.31
N LEU A 227 20.55 -31.21 15.22
CA LEU A 227 20.79 -30.67 13.87
C LEU A 227 19.82 -29.53 13.55
N ILE A 228 18.62 -29.57 14.13
CA ILE A 228 17.62 -28.51 14.08
C ILE A 228 16.99 -28.35 15.49
N GLU A 229 16.51 -27.16 15.81
CA GLU A 229 15.88 -26.91 17.12
C GLU A 229 14.48 -27.50 17.22
N GLU A 230 13.70 -27.37 16.15
CA GLU A 230 12.33 -27.87 16.02
C GLU A 230 12.04 -28.29 14.58
N VAL A 231 11.11 -29.22 14.39
CA VAL A 231 10.60 -29.57 13.06
C VAL A 231 9.59 -28.49 12.67
N PRO A 232 9.86 -27.69 11.61
CA PRO A 232 8.94 -26.65 11.21
C PRO A 232 7.69 -27.26 10.57
N LYS A 233 6.53 -26.65 10.83
CA LYS A 233 5.28 -26.94 10.11
C LYS A 233 5.28 -26.24 8.75
N ASP A 234 4.48 -26.72 7.81
CA ASP A 234 4.32 -26.02 6.53
C ASP A 234 3.49 -24.73 6.66
N MET A 235 3.33 -24.01 5.55
CA MET A 235 2.57 -22.74 5.48
C MET A 235 1.06 -22.92 5.74
N TRP A 236 0.57 -24.17 5.81
CA TRP A 236 -0.81 -24.53 6.12
C TRP A 236 -0.94 -25.22 7.48
N GLU A 237 0.09 -25.05 8.33
CA GLU A 237 0.21 -25.57 9.69
C GLU A 237 0.14 -27.10 9.82
N GLN A 238 0.43 -27.83 8.73
CA GLN A 238 0.50 -29.29 8.72
C GLN A 238 1.91 -29.77 9.06
N GLU A 239 1.96 -30.99 9.60
CA GLU A 239 3.22 -31.69 9.85
C GLU A 239 3.81 -32.20 8.54
N LEU A 240 5.13 -32.20 8.45
CA LEU A 240 5.84 -32.70 7.28
C LEU A 240 6.01 -34.22 7.37
N ALA A 241 5.86 -34.91 6.25
CA ALA A 241 6.03 -36.36 6.18
C ALA A 241 7.38 -36.72 5.56
N LEU A 242 8.07 -37.70 6.16
CA LEU A 242 9.31 -38.29 5.64
C LEU A 242 9.06 -39.73 5.21
N GLN A 243 9.38 -40.04 3.96
CA GLN A 243 9.28 -41.38 3.39
C GLN A 243 10.63 -41.84 2.86
N GLN A 244 11.05 -43.03 3.26
CA GLN A 244 12.30 -43.64 2.79
C GLN A 244 12.00 -44.74 1.77
N SER A 245 12.74 -44.76 0.66
CA SER A 245 12.67 -45.81 -0.35
C SER A 245 14.08 -46.24 -0.78
N GLY A 246 14.62 -47.26 -0.10
CA GLY A 246 15.98 -47.72 -0.36
C GLY A 246 17.04 -46.67 -0.05
N SER A 247 17.72 -46.17 -1.08
CA SER A 247 18.76 -45.12 -0.98
C SER A 247 18.23 -43.69 -1.14
N SER A 248 16.93 -43.52 -1.40
CA SER A 248 16.29 -42.21 -1.47
C SER A 248 15.44 -41.91 -0.24
N VAL A 249 15.34 -40.61 0.07
CA VAL A 249 14.43 -40.05 1.06
C VAL A 249 13.64 -38.93 0.42
N THR A 250 12.33 -38.94 0.65
CA THR A 250 11.39 -37.92 0.21
C THR A 250 10.81 -37.23 1.43
N ILE A 251 10.86 -35.89 1.44
CA ILE A 251 10.18 -35.05 2.43
C ILE A 251 9.03 -34.36 1.70
N SER A 252 7.84 -34.38 2.30
CA SER A 252 6.62 -33.85 1.68
C SER A 252 5.79 -33.00 2.66
N SER A 253 5.18 -31.94 2.13
CA SER A 253 4.10 -31.17 2.74
C SER A 253 2.78 -31.59 2.12
N ALA A 254 1.71 -31.58 2.92
CA ALA A 254 0.35 -31.86 2.46
C ALA A 254 -0.23 -30.75 1.58
N GLY A 255 0.48 -29.64 1.38
CA GLY A 255 0.05 -28.58 0.48
C GLY A 255 -1.22 -27.84 0.92
N PRO A 256 -1.83 -27.08 0.00
CA PRO A 256 -3.01 -26.26 0.26
C PRO A 256 -4.26 -27.03 0.71
N ASP A 257 -4.43 -28.28 0.26
CA ASP A 257 -5.61 -29.10 0.57
C ASP A 257 -5.52 -29.78 1.95
N ARG A 258 -4.34 -29.73 2.58
CA ARG A 258 -4.02 -30.28 3.91
C ARG A 258 -4.22 -31.80 3.99
N ALA A 259 -4.11 -32.50 2.86
CA ALA A 259 -4.23 -33.95 2.80
C ALA A 259 -2.99 -34.56 2.14
N HIS A 260 -2.30 -35.45 2.87
CA HIS A 260 -1.16 -36.18 2.28
C HIS A 260 -1.60 -37.19 1.23
N ASN A 261 -0.73 -37.41 0.25
CA ASN A 261 -0.88 -38.31 -0.90
C ASN A 261 -1.92 -37.81 -1.91
N THR A 262 -2.00 -36.50 -2.11
CA THR A 262 -2.82 -35.87 -3.16
C THR A 262 -1.93 -35.23 -4.23
N GLU A 263 -2.55 -34.65 -5.26
CA GLU A 263 -1.82 -33.95 -6.32
C GLU A 263 -1.23 -32.60 -5.85
N ASP A 264 -1.71 -32.11 -4.71
CA ASP A 264 -1.29 -30.84 -4.09
C ASP A 264 -0.05 -30.98 -3.20
N ASP A 265 0.42 -32.22 -2.98
CA ASP A 265 1.61 -32.52 -2.20
C ASP A 265 2.85 -31.85 -2.80
N ILE A 266 3.54 -31.04 -1.98
CA ILE A 266 4.83 -30.46 -2.35
C ILE A 266 5.90 -31.37 -1.77
N SER A 267 6.71 -31.97 -2.62
CA SER A 267 7.75 -32.91 -2.18
C SER A 267 9.12 -32.59 -2.76
N THR A 268 10.14 -32.94 -2.00
CA THR A 268 11.53 -32.94 -2.44
C THR A 268 12.10 -34.34 -2.20
N THR A 269 12.75 -34.89 -3.22
CA THR A 269 13.38 -36.21 -3.14
C THR A 269 14.87 -36.05 -3.27
N MET A 270 15.58 -36.63 -2.32
CA MET A 270 17.02 -36.78 -2.40
C MET A 270 17.35 -38.24 -2.71
N THR A 271 18.06 -38.43 -3.80
CA THR A 271 18.69 -39.71 -4.15
C THR A 271 20.18 -39.54 -3.96
N VAL A 272 20.81 -40.47 -3.25
CA VAL A 272 22.27 -40.52 -3.21
C VAL A 272 22.73 -41.65 -4.10
N GLU A 273 23.44 -41.26 -5.16
CA GLU A 273 24.20 -42.14 -6.04
C GLU A 273 25.45 -42.70 -5.33
#